data_AF-A0A2G6Q4F6-F1
#
_entry.id   AF-A0A2G6Q4F6-F1
#
_cell.length_a   1.000
_cell.length_b   1.000
_cell.length_c   1.000
_cell.angle_alpha   90.00
_cell.angle_beta   90.00
_cell.angle_gamma   90.00
#
_symmetry.space_group_name_H-M   'P 1'
#
loop_
_entity.id
_entity.type
_entity.pdbx_description
1 polymer ?
#
loop_
_entity_poly.entity_id
_entity_poly.type
_entity_poly.pdbx_seq_one_letter_code
_entity_poly.pdbx_strand_id
1 'polypeptide(L)'
;MMKEMIQQNTFDQEQTPAMLQLDTAAASHTAFCFAMAVNRHHQIQFAVLGANDSTLKSFRAAISMGTSRLYFGEGQKEELHYILDKKVNVNSKGQFEFINTQTINKKKAIIAFSKELEEKYIVAIDEAPEMQVRDFLMAPPYGLP
;
A
#
# COMPACT_ATOMS: atom_id res chain seq x y z
N MET A 1 -0.93 -26.33 2.78
CA MET A 1 -1.18 -25.79 1.43
C MET A 1 -0.67 -24.36 1.38
N MET A 2 0.59 -24.16 1.00
CA MET A 2 1.12 -22.85 0.63
C MET A 2 1.51 -22.96 -0.83
N LYS A 3 0.84 -22.23 -1.73
CA LYS A 3 1.34 -21.79 -3.05
C LYS A 3 0.24 -21.09 -3.86
N GLU A 4 -0.32 -20.03 -3.29
CA GLU A 4 -0.71 -18.88 -4.12
C GLU A 4 0.32 -17.80 -3.84
N MET A 5 1.52 -18.01 -4.37
CA MET A 5 2.52 -16.94 -4.47
C MET A 5 2.01 -16.07 -5.61
N ILE A 6 1.37 -14.95 -5.28
CA ILE A 6 0.91 -14.03 -6.31
C ILE A 6 2.16 -13.49 -7.02
N GLN A 7 2.31 -13.84 -8.29
CA GLN A 7 3.51 -13.52 -9.06
C GLN A 7 3.48 -12.04 -9.45
N GLN A 8 4.64 -11.36 -9.43
CA GLN A 8 4.77 -9.95 -9.83
C GLN A 8 4.11 -9.65 -11.18
N ASN A 9 4.24 -10.57 -12.16
CA ASN A 9 3.67 -10.43 -13.51
C ASN A 9 2.12 -10.30 -13.54
N THR A 10 1.43 -10.54 -12.42
CA THR A 10 -0.04 -10.47 -12.32
C THR A 10 -0.55 -9.07 -11.96
N PHE A 11 0.33 -8.17 -11.48
CA PHE A 11 -0.05 -6.95 -10.78
C PHE A 11 0.20 -5.61 -11.49
N ASP A 12 0.69 -5.63 -12.73
CA ASP A 12 1.21 -4.43 -13.41
C ASP A 12 0.37 -3.97 -14.61
N GLN A 13 -0.92 -4.32 -14.65
CA GLN A 13 -1.82 -3.87 -15.71
C GLN A 13 -2.85 -2.89 -15.16
N GLU A 14 -3.21 -1.86 -15.95
CA GLU A 14 -4.28 -0.92 -15.59
C GLU A 14 -5.59 -1.64 -15.23
N GLN A 15 -5.81 -2.83 -15.78
CA GLN A 15 -6.99 -3.64 -15.51
C GLN A 15 -6.87 -4.44 -14.21
N THR A 16 -5.64 -4.81 -13.81
CA THR A 16 -5.37 -5.68 -12.66
C THR A 16 -4.31 -5.16 -11.68
N PRO A 17 -4.47 -3.95 -11.13
CA PRO A 17 -3.45 -3.34 -10.27
C PRO A 17 -3.37 -4.03 -8.90
N ALA A 18 -2.18 -4.05 -8.29
CA ALA A 18 -2.06 -4.39 -6.87
C ALA A 18 -2.81 -3.36 -6.00
N MET A 19 -3.65 -3.85 -5.10
CA MET A 19 -4.46 -3.00 -4.22
C MET A 19 -4.49 -3.51 -2.80
N LEU A 20 -4.68 -2.56 -1.87
CA LEU A 20 -4.98 -2.82 -0.48
C LEU A 20 -6.40 -2.32 -0.20
N GLN A 21 -7.25 -3.18 0.35
CA GLN A 21 -8.61 -2.86 0.79
C GLN A 21 -8.66 -2.82 2.31
N LEU A 22 -9.27 -1.78 2.85
CA LEU A 22 -9.59 -1.59 4.27
C LEU A 22 -11.11 -1.69 4.44
N ASP A 23 -11.55 -2.67 5.21
CA ASP A 23 -12.96 -2.79 5.59
C ASP A 23 -13.20 -2.21 6.98
N THR A 24 -14.03 -1.18 7.05
CA THR A 24 -14.53 -0.59 8.29
C THR A 24 -15.96 -1.05 8.56
N ALA A 25 -16.53 -0.66 9.70
CA ALA A 25 -17.95 -0.93 9.97
C ALA A 25 -18.90 -0.16 9.04
N ALA A 26 -18.45 0.97 8.47
CA ALA A 26 -19.29 1.89 7.72
C ALA A 26 -19.03 1.87 6.20
N ALA A 27 -17.82 1.49 5.78
CA ALA A 27 -17.40 1.54 4.38
C ALA A 27 -16.21 0.61 4.10
N SER A 28 -16.04 0.28 2.82
CA SER A 28 -14.81 -0.31 2.29
C SER A 28 -14.03 0.75 1.54
N HIS A 29 -12.72 0.81 1.78
CA HIS A 29 -11.81 1.75 1.14
C HIS A 29 -10.72 0.99 0.40
N THR A 30 -10.43 1.37 -0.84
CA THR A 30 -9.36 0.75 -1.63
C THR A 30 -8.27 1.77 -1.97
N ALA A 31 -7.02 1.34 -1.87
CA ALA A 31 -5.86 2.11 -2.29
C ALA A 31 -5.00 1.27 -3.23
N PHE A 32 -4.36 1.92 -4.20
CA PHE A 32 -3.30 1.29 -4.99
C PHE A 32 -2.12 0.99 -4.08
N CYS A 33 -1.52 -0.19 -4.25
CA CYS A 33 -0.39 -0.65 -3.46
C CYS A 33 0.84 -0.79 -4.36
N PHE A 34 1.77 0.16 -4.29
CA PHE A 34 2.97 0.16 -5.14
C PHE A 34 4.10 -0.69 -4.58
N ALA A 35 4.13 -0.83 -3.25
CA ALA A 35 5.09 -1.67 -2.57
C ALA A 35 4.51 -2.08 -1.22
N MET A 36 4.76 -3.32 -0.80
CA MET A 36 4.42 -3.79 0.53
C MET A 36 5.41 -4.87 0.98
N ALA A 37 5.88 -4.74 2.21
CA ALA A 37 6.63 -5.79 2.89
C ALA A 37 5.82 -6.28 4.09
N VAL A 38 5.69 -7.59 4.21
CA VAL A 38 5.04 -8.25 5.35
C VAL A 38 5.98 -9.23 6.01
N ASN A 39 5.84 -9.41 7.32
CA ASN A 39 6.56 -10.46 8.02
C ASN A 39 5.86 -11.83 7.89
N ARG A 40 6.42 -12.86 8.54
CA ARG A 40 5.90 -14.24 8.50
C ARG A 40 4.48 -14.41 9.06
N HIS A 41 3.96 -13.41 9.78
CA HIS A 41 2.62 -13.37 10.36
C HIS A 41 1.67 -12.46 9.56
N HIS A 42 2.02 -12.15 8.30
CA HIS A 42 1.28 -11.24 7.42
C HIS A 42 1.08 -9.83 8.02
N GLN A 43 2.00 -9.42 8.91
CA GLN A 43 1.97 -8.07 9.49
C GLN A 43 2.73 -7.14 8.57
N ILE A 44 2.08 -6.04 8.17
CA ILE A 44 2.69 -5.00 7.37
C ILE A 44 3.88 -4.42 8.16
N GLN A 45 5.03 -4.37 7.51
CA GLN A 45 6.22 -3.72 8.02
C GLN A 45 6.50 -2.45 7.20
N PHE A 46 6.18 -2.46 5.91
CA PHE A 46 6.31 -1.33 5.01
C PHE A 46 5.19 -1.37 3.97
N ALA A 47 4.64 -0.21 3.59
CA ALA A 47 3.70 -0.09 2.49
C ALA A 47 3.77 1.29 1.83
N VAL A 48 3.64 1.35 0.51
CA VAL A 48 3.46 2.57 -0.27
C VAL A 48 2.07 2.52 -0.92
N LEU A 49 1.19 3.42 -0.49
CA LEU A 49 -0.23 3.41 -0.85
C LEU A 49 -0.62 4.71 -1.54
N GLY A 50 -1.30 4.62 -2.69
CA GLY A 50 -1.85 5.78 -3.41
C GLY A 50 -3.37 5.77 -3.46
N ALA A 51 -3.99 6.89 -3.10
CA ALA A 51 -5.43 7.09 -3.18
C ALA A 51 -5.78 8.59 -3.07
N ASN A 52 -7.08 8.89 -3.02
CA ASN A 52 -7.56 10.23 -2.67
C ASN A 52 -7.31 10.53 -1.16
N ASP A 53 -7.42 11.80 -0.77
CA ASP A 53 -7.12 12.26 0.60
C ASP A 53 -7.92 11.56 1.69
N SER A 54 -9.22 11.38 1.49
CA SER A 54 -10.10 10.78 2.51
C SER A 54 -9.78 9.31 2.71
N THR A 55 -9.51 8.59 1.63
CA THR A 55 -9.04 7.19 1.69
C THR A 55 -7.69 7.09 2.39
N LEU A 56 -6.70 7.91 2.02
CA LEU A 56 -5.38 7.88 2.66
C LEU A 56 -5.45 8.19 4.17
N LYS A 57 -6.30 9.14 4.58
CA LYS A 57 -6.57 9.41 6.00
C LYS A 57 -7.17 8.21 6.72
N SER A 58 -8.08 7.50 6.06
CA SER A 58 -8.72 6.30 6.61
C SER A 58 -7.72 5.16 6.78
N PHE A 59 -6.86 4.92 5.79
CA PHE A 59 -5.76 3.96 5.89
C PHE A 59 -4.79 4.30 7.01
N ARG A 60 -4.34 5.56 7.09
CA ARG A 60 -3.46 6.02 8.16
C ARG A 60 -4.05 5.76 9.54
N ALA A 61 -5.30 6.15 9.75
CA ALA A 61 -5.99 5.94 11.03
C ALA A 61 -6.09 4.44 11.37
N ALA A 62 -6.52 3.61 10.42
CA ALA A 62 -6.67 2.17 10.65
C ALA A 62 -5.34 1.46 10.93
N ILE A 63 -4.28 1.82 10.20
CA ILE A 63 -2.92 1.29 10.42
C ILE A 63 -2.41 1.69 11.79
N SER A 64 -2.55 2.97 12.17
CA SER A 64 -2.16 3.47 13.50
C SER A 64 -2.93 2.81 14.65
N MET A 65 -4.20 2.47 14.45
CA MET A 65 -5.01 1.78 15.46
C MET A 65 -4.72 0.27 15.56
N GLY A 66 -3.97 -0.28 14.62
CA GLY A 66 -3.64 -1.69 14.59
C GLY A 66 -4.80 -2.58 14.11
N THR A 67 -5.20 -2.45 12.84
CA THR A 67 -6.29 -3.23 12.25
C THR A 67 -5.83 -4.59 11.67
N SER A 68 -6.73 -5.58 11.70
CA SER A 68 -6.61 -6.84 10.93
C SER A 68 -7.56 -6.91 9.74
N ARG A 69 -8.28 -5.82 9.44
CA ARG A 69 -9.27 -5.73 8.35
C ARG A 69 -8.67 -5.18 7.07
N LEU A 70 -7.43 -5.57 6.78
CA LEU A 70 -6.72 -5.21 5.57
C LEU A 70 -6.60 -6.43 4.66
N TYR A 71 -6.87 -6.24 3.38
CA TYR A 71 -6.86 -7.30 2.38
C TYR A 71 -6.04 -6.83 1.20
N PHE A 72 -4.97 -7.54 0.90
CA PHE A 72 -4.13 -7.32 -0.27
C PHE A 72 -4.57 -8.24 -1.40
N GLY A 73 -4.66 -7.72 -2.62
CA GLY A 73 -5.09 -8.54 -3.76
C GLY A 73 -5.01 -7.80 -5.08
N GLU A 74 -5.45 -8.48 -6.13
CA GLU A 74 -5.55 -7.94 -7.48
C GLU A 74 -6.83 -7.13 -7.59
N GLY A 75 -6.75 -5.86 -7.97
CA GLY A 75 -7.92 -5.14 -8.42
C GLY A 75 -8.43 -5.74 -9.72
N GLN A 76 -9.73 -5.71 -9.95
CA GLN A 76 -10.36 -5.95 -11.24
C GLN A 76 -11.11 -4.67 -11.59
N LYS A 77 -10.74 -4.04 -12.70
CA LYS A 77 -11.35 -2.78 -13.11
C LYS A 77 -12.81 -3.01 -13.50
N GLU A 78 -13.70 -2.32 -12.84
CA GLU A 78 -15.09 -2.13 -13.26
C GLU A 78 -15.31 -0.70 -13.79
N GLU A 79 -16.53 -0.38 -14.23
CA GLU A 79 -16.85 0.89 -14.89
C GLU A 79 -16.44 2.13 -14.07
N LEU A 80 -16.54 2.07 -12.73
CA LEU A 80 -16.32 3.23 -11.85
C LEU A 80 -15.31 2.99 -10.72
N HIS A 81 -14.94 1.74 -10.46
CA HIS A 81 -14.09 1.36 -9.33
C HIS A 81 -13.36 0.06 -9.61
N TYR A 82 -12.45 -0.32 -8.72
CA TYR A 82 -11.82 -1.63 -8.75
C TYR A 82 -12.43 -2.50 -7.67
N ILE A 83 -12.79 -3.74 -8.02
CA ILE A 83 -13.16 -4.77 -7.05
C ILE A 83 -11.93 -5.61 -6.76
N LEU A 84 -11.65 -5.84 -5.49
CA LEU A 84 -10.52 -6.66 -5.10
C LEU A 84 -10.85 -8.16 -5.31
N ASP A 85 -10.05 -8.84 -6.12
CA ASP A 85 -10.02 -10.28 -6.36
C ASP A 85 -8.77 -10.91 -5.70
N LYS A 86 -8.74 -12.23 -5.52
CA LYS A 86 -7.63 -13.01 -4.92
C LYS A 86 -7.00 -12.36 -3.68
N LYS A 87 -7.80 -12.30 -2.60
CA LYS A 87 -7.44 -11.56 -1.39
C LYS A 87 -6.59 -12.40 -0.42
N VAL A 88 -5.51 -11.80 0.06
CA VAL A 88 -4.75 -12.26 1.24
C VAL A 88 -4.97 -11.27 2.38
N ASN A 89 -5.35 -11.79 3.55
CA ASN A 89 -5.48 -10.94 4.73
C ASN A 89 -4.10 -10.53 5.25
N VAL A 90 -3.94 -9.24 5.52
CA VAL A 90 -2.78 -8.66 6.19
C VAL A 90 -3.24 -7.86 7.39
N ASN A 91 -2.33 -7.57 8.32
CA ASN A 91 -2.65 -6.77 9.49
C ASN A 91 -1.58 -5.72 9.74
N SER A 92 -1.96 -4.64 10.38
CA SER A 92 -1.04 -3.66 10.95
C SER A 92 -1.07 -3.86 12.45
N LYS A 93 0.04 -4.25 13.07
CA LYS A 93 0.19 -4.25 14.53
C LYS A 93 1.50 -3.55 14.85
N GLY A 94 1.53 -2.83 15.97
CA GLY A 94 2.70 -2.05 16.38
C GLY A 94 2.59 -0.57 15.97
N GLN A 95 3.69 0.14 16.13
CA GLN A 95 3.76 1.58 15.86
C GLN A 95 4.25 1.83 14.44
N PHE A 96 3.59 2.75 13.74
CA PHE A 96 3.92 3.14 12.38
C PHE A 96 4.24 4.63 12.30
N GLU A 97 5.20 4.95 11.45
CA GLU A 97 5.41 6.30 10.94
C GLU A 97 4.85 6.44 9.53
N PHE A 98 4.57 7.68 9.16
CA PHE A 98 3.92 8.00 7.89
C PHE A 98 4.58 9.18 7.21
N ILE A 99 4.99 9.00 5.96
CA ILE A 99 5.48 10.07 5.10
C ILE A 99 4.43 10.31 4.03
N ASN A 100 3.97 11.56 3.92
CA ASN A 100 3.05 11.94 2.86
C ASN A 100 3.86 12.43 1.67
N THR A 101 3.58 11.91 0.48
CA THR A 101 4.20 12.35 -0.77
C THR A 101 3.15 12.60 -1.84
N GLN A 102 3.55 13.34 -2.86
CA GLN A 102 2.70 13.69 -3.98
C GLN A 102 3.52 13.62 -5.28
N THR A 103 2.94 13.00 -6.31
CA THR A 103 3.54 12.98 -7.65
C THR A 103 3.38 14.34 -8.34
N ILE A 104 4.12 14.56 -9.43
CA ILE A 104 4.00 15.77 -10.26
C ILE A 104 2.56 15.98 -10.76
N ASN A 105 1.83 14.89 -11.03
CA ASN A 105 0.43 14.92 -11.45
C ASN A 105 -0.55 15.10 -10.27
N LYS A 106 -0.08 15.59 -9.13
CA LYS A 106 -0.83 15.81 -7.89
C LYS A 106 -1.45 14.55 -7.28
N LYS A 107 -1.08 13.34 -7.71
CA LYS A 107 -1.54 12.10 -7.08
C LYS A 107 -0.86 11.94 -5.74
N LYS A 108 -1.63 11.60 -4.71
CA LYS A 108 -1.13 11.52 -3.34
C LYS A 108 -0.82 10.08 -2.98
N ALA A 109 0.24 9.91 -2.19
CA ALA A 109 0.59 8.64 -1.61
C ALA A 109 1.04 8.80 -0.16
N ILE A 110 0.91 7.74 0.61
CA ILE A 110 1.52 7.60 1.93
C ILE A 110 2.51 6.45 1.91
N ILE A 111 3.63 6.66 2.57
CA ILE A 111 4.56 5.59 2.94
C ILE A 111 4.28 5.30 4.42
N ALA A 112 3.90 4.08 4.73
CA ALA A 112 3.75 3.60 6.09
C ALA A 112 4.88 2.62 6.39
N PHE A 113 5.61 2.84 7.48
CA PHE A 113 6.64 1.90 7.91
C PHE A 113 6.56 1.68 9.42
N SER A 114 6.74 0.42 9.81
CA SER A 114 6.77 -0.01 11.20
C SER A 114 8.05 0.47 11.86
N LYS A 115 7.96 1.02 13.07
CA LYS A 115 9.15 1.36 13.87
C LYS A 115 10.04 0.14 14.19
N GLU A 116 9.48 -1.07 14.12
CA GLU A 116 10.26 -2.31 14.25
C GLU A 116 11.29 -2.48 13.11
N LEU A 117 11.10 -1.81 11.97
CA LEU A 117 12.08 -1.78 10.89
C LEU A 117 13.27 -0.89 11.24
N GLU A 118 13.07 0.25 11.93
CA GLU A 118 14.18 1.16 12.30
C GLU A 118 15.22 0.47 13.17
N GLU A 119 14.80 -0.46 14.02
CA GLU A 119 15.70 -1.19 14.93
C GLU A 119 16.51 -2.30 14.23
N LYS A 120 16.13 -2.73 13.01
CA LYS A 120 16.67 -3.96 12.38
C LYS A 120 17.10 -3.81 10.91
N TYR A 121 16.61 -2.80 10.21
CA TYR A 121 16.82 -2.59 8.79
C TYR A 121 17.12 -1.13 8.53
N ILE A 122 18.16 -0.85 7.76
CA ILE A 122 18.43 0.51 7.29
C ILE A 122 17.41 0.78 6.18
N VAL A 123 16.39 1.58 6.51
CA VAL A 123 15.61 2.27 5.49
C VAL A 123 16.53 3.38 4.96
N ALA A 124 17.37 3.04 3.98
CA ALA A 124 18.29 3.98 3.34
C ALA A 124 17.49 4.87 2.39
N ILE A 125 16.65 5.70 3.00
CA ILE A 125 15.98 6.78 2.33
C ILE A 125 16.68 8.04 2.85
N ASP A 126 17.40 8.71 1.96
CA ASP A 126 18.25 9.88 2.28
C ASP A 126 17.40 11.07 2.77
N GLU A 127 18.00 12.24 3.01
CA GLU A 127 17.36 13.44 3.60
C GLU A 127 16.06 13.95 2.93
N ALA A 128 15.63 13.39 1.79
CA ALA A 128 14.35 13.68 1.15
C ALA A 128 13.58 12.41 0.72
N PRO A 129 12.96 11.67 1.65
CA PRO A 129 12.22 10.44 1.38
C PRO A 129 11.10 10.56 0.37
N GLU A 130 10.37 11.66 0.45
CA GLU A 130 9.32 12.02 -0.47
C GLU A 130 9.83 12.20 -1.89
N MET A 131 11.07 12.68 -2.08
CA MET A 131 11.69 12.88 -3.39
C MET A 131 12.18 11.57 -3.99
N GLN A 132 12.81 10.71 -3.18
CA GLN A 132 13.29 9.41 -3.64
C GLN A 132 12.15 8.46 -3.99
N VAL A 133 11.06 8.47 -3.19
CA VAL A 133 9.86 7.69 -3.52
C VAL A 133 9.09 8.30 -4.68
N ARG A 134 9.04 9.64 -4.82
CA ARG A 134 8.53 10.27 -6.04
C ARG A 134 9.31 9.77 -7.26
N ASP A 135 10.64 9.77 -7.20
CA ASP A 135 11.49 9.36 -8.32
C ASP A 135 11.35 7.86 -8.61
N PHE A 136 11.22 7.01 -7.58
CA PHE A 136 10.90 5.58 -7.71
C PHE A 136 9.52 5.35 -8.36
N LEU A 137 8.49 6.07 -7.91
CA LEU A 137 7.13 6.03 -8.48
C LEU A 137 7.01 6.75 -9.84
N MET A 138 8.08 7.34 -10.36
CA MET A 138 8.13 8.04 -11.64
C MET A 138 8.99 7.35 -12.70
N ALA A 139 9.63 6.20 -12.37
CA ALA A 139 10.37 5.41 -13.35
C ALA A 139 9.40 4.58 -14.23
N PRO A 140 9.54 4.54 -15.57
CA PRO A 140 8.68 3.73 -16.45
C PRO A 140 8.81 2.23 -16.12
N PRO A 141 7.74 1.41 -16.09
CA PRO A 141 6.32 1.67 -16.43
C PRO A 141 5.47 2.25 -15.28
N TYR A 142 6.06 2.52 -14.11
CA TYR A 142 5.39 2.86 -12.85
C TYR A 142 5.02 4.33 -12.69
N GLY A 143 5.23 5.15 -13.74
CA GLY A 143 4.61 6.46 -13.84
C GLY A 143 3.09 6.28 -13.87
N LEU A 144 2.48 6.26 -12.69
CA LEU A 144 1.04 6.28 -12.48
C LEU A 144 0.37 7.18 -13.52
N PRO A 145 -0.51 6.67 -14.41
CA PRO A 145 -0.96 7.36 -15.62
C PRO A 145 -1.36 8.83 -15.42
#